data_AF-A0A172ZMA1-F1
#
_entry.id   AF-A0A172ZMA1-F1
#
_cell.length_a   1.000
_cell.length_b   1.000
_cell.length_c   1.000
_cell.angle_alpha   90.00
_cell.angle_beta   90.00
_cell.angle_gamma   90.00
#
_symmetry.space_group_name_H-M   'P 1'
#
loop_
_entity.id
_entity.type
_entity.pdbx_description
1 polymer ?
#
loop_
_entity_poly.entity_id
_entity_poly.type
_entity_poly.pdbx_seq_one_letter_code
_entity_poly.pdbx_strand_id
1 'polypeptide(L)'
;MDMPSLILLVMAGLGIVGKNTTVTIAMLVLLLIRVLGWNQAFPWLEKYGLTIGIIILTIGVMTPLASGKISMETILASFVSWKSLVAIGIGLFVAYLGGRGTILMTNQPTIVAGLLIGTLIGVAFFKGVPVGPLIAAGLLSLLIGKS
;
A
#
# COMPACT_ATOMS: atom_id res chain seq x y z
N MET A 1 28.66 -3.52 -6.91
CA MET A 1 27.31 -3.59 -6.30
C MET A 1 26.30 -3.44 -7.42
N ASP A 2 25.33 -4.34 -7.50
CA ASP A 2 24.32 -4.30 -8.57
C ASP A 2 23.39 -3.08 -8.43
N MET A 3 22.88 -2.55 -9.54
CA MET A 3 21.98 -1.38 -9.54
C MET A 3 20.78 -1.50 -8.57
N PRO A 4 20.09 -2.66 -8.45
CA PRO A 4 18.95 -2.80 -7.54
C PRO A 4 19.35 -2.71 -6.06
N SER A 5 20.49 -3.26 -5.65
CA SER A 5 20.92 -3.20 -4.24
C SER A 5 21.32 -1.78 -3.84
N LEU A 6 21.85 -1.00 -4.78
CA LEU A 6 22.15 0.42 -4.59
C LEU A 6 20.86 1.24 -4.39
N ILE A 7 19.81 0.97 -5.17
CA ILE A 7 18.48 1.58 -5.00
C ILE A 7 17.87 1.21 -3.64
N LEU A 8 17.89 -0.07 -3.26
CA LEU A 8 17.38 -0.52 -1.96
C LEU A 8 18.13 0.14 -0.80
N LEU A 9 19.45 0.27 -0.90
CA LEU A 9 20.30 0.92 0.10
C LEU A 9 19.96 2.41 0.26
N VAL A 10 19.82 3.14 -0.86
CA VAL A 10 19.42 4.55 -0.84
C VAL A 10 18.03 4.70 -0.22
N MET A 11 17.09 3.84 -0.59
CA MET A 11 15.73 3.87 -0.04
C MET A 11 15.66 3.48 1.44
N ALA A 12 16.48 2.54 1.90
CA ALA A 12 16.63 2.24 3.32
C ALA A 12 17.19 3.46 4.08
N GLY A 13 18.20 4.14 3.51
CA GLY A 13 18.73 5.40 4.04
C GLY A 13 17.66 6.49 4.15
N LEU A 14 16.82 6.66 3.12
CA LEU A 14 15.68 7.59 3.13
C LEU A 14 14.66 7.23 4.21
N GLY A 15 14.39 5.94 4.46
CA GLY A 15 13.52 5.48 5.53
C GLY A 15 14.03 5.89 6.93
N ILE A 16 15.34 5.77 7.16
CA ILE A 16 16.01 6.17 8.40
C ILE A 16 15.94 7.68 8.59
N VAL A 17 16.25 8.45 7.54
CA VAL A 17 16.17 9.93 7.57
C VAL A 17 14.72 10.39 7.82
N GLY A 18 13.75 9.72 7.19
CA GLY A 18 12.33 9.98 7.38
C GLY A 18 11.77 9.51 8.72
N LYS A 19 12.58 8.87 9.58
CA LYS A 19 12.18 8.26 10.86
C LYS A 19 10.96 7.36 10.74
N ASN A 20 10.77 6.72 9.58
CA ASN A 20 9.65 5.84 9.33
C ASN A 20 10.09 4.40 9.54
N THR A 21 9.81 3.86 10.73
CA THR A 21 10.20 2.50 11.12
C THR A 21 9.59 1.45 10.20
N THR A 22 8.36 1.65 9.72
CA THR A 22 7.68 0.71 8.81
C THR A 22 8.41 0.59 7.47
N VAL A 23 8.74 1.72 6.84
CA VAL A 23 9.50 1.73 5.57
C VAL A 23 10.90 1.17 5.80
N THR A 24 11.57 1.58 6.88
CA THR A 24 12.93 1.14 7.19
C THR A 24 13.00 -0.39 7.34
N ILE A 25 12.08 -0.99 8.10
CA ILE A 25 12.01 -2.44 8.28
C ILE A 25 11.78 -3.14 6.93
N ALA A 26 10.81 -2.68 6.13
CA ALA A 26 10.52 -3.30 4.83
C ALA A 26 11.75 -3.28 3.90
N MET A 27 12.43 -2.14 3.81
CA MET A 27 13.62 -2.01 2.98
C MET A 27 14.79 -2.86 3.48
N LEU A 28 15.01 -2.91 4.79
CA LEU A 28 16.05 -3.76 5.39
C LEU A 28 15.81 -5.24 5.16
N VAL A 29 14.57 -5.71 5.28
CA VAL A 29 14.20 -7.11 5.00
C VAL A 29 14.48 -7.46 3.53
N LEU A 30 14.08 -6.59 2.58
CA LEU A 30 14.38 -6.80 1.17
C LEU A 30 15.89 -6.82 0.88
N LEU A 31 16.65 -5.95 1.55
CA LEU A 31 18.10 -5.88 1.43
C LEU A 31 18.76 -7.15 1.98
N LEU A 32 18.30 -7.66 3.13
CA LEU A 32 18.77 -8.92 3.71
C LEU A 32 18.52 -10.11 2.79
N ILE A 33 17.30 -10.24 2.25
CA ILE A 33 16.95 -11.31 1.28
C ILE A 33 17.88 -11.27 0.07
N ARG A 34 18.20 -10.06 -0.42
CA ARG A 34 19.12 -9.87 -1.55
C ARG A 34 20.55 -10.29 -1.20
N VAL A 35 21.07 -9.85 -0.05
CA VAL A 35 22.44 -10.15 0.40
C VAL A 35 22.63 -11.63 0.68
N LEU A 36 21.59 -12.32 1.18
CA LEU A 36 21.57 -13.76 1.38
C LEU A 36 21.44 -14.56 0.07
N GLY A 37 21.24 -13.91 -1.08
CA GLY A 37 21.14 -14.56 -2.38
C GLY A 37 19.83 -15.32 -2.60
N TRP A 38 18.79 -15.09 -1.77
CA TRP A 38 17.53 -15.83 -1.81
C TRP A 38 16.58 -15.28 -2.87
N ASN A 39 17.02 -15.30 -4.13
CA ASN A 39 16.33 -14.63 -5.24
C ASN A 39 14.92 -15.20 -5.54
N GLN A 40 14.62 -16.44 -5.14
CA GLN A 40 13.29 -17.05 -5.26
C GLN A 40 12.24 -16.40 -4.33
N ALA A 41 12.67 -15.68 -3.30
CA ALA A 41 11.75 -14.96 -2.42
C ALA A 41 11.09 -13.76 -3.14
N PHE A 42 11.77 -13.10 -4.10
CA PHE A 42 11.21 -11.92 -4.78
C PHE A 42 9.94 -12.23 -5.57
N PRO A 43 9.89 -13.23 -6.48
CA PRO A 43 8.66 -13.58 -7.19
C PRO A 43 7.51 -14.00 -6.26
N TRP A 44 7.83 -14.66 -5.14
CA TRP A 44 6.83 -15.05 -4.15
C TRP A 44 6.29 -13.85 -3.38
N LEU A 45 7.15 -12.92 -2.95
CA LEU A 45 6.75 -11.67 -2.30
C LEU A 45 5.91 -10.80 -3.23
N GLU A 46 6.27 -10.69 -4.50
CA GLU A 46 5.49 -9.93 -5.48
C GLU A 46 4.11 -10.54 -5.71
N LYS A 47 4.02 -11.87 -5.81
CA LYS A 47 2.75 -12.57 -6.10
C LYS A 47 1.80 -12.61 -4.91
N TYR A 48 2.32 -12.90 -3.71
CA TYR A 48 1.48 -13.15 -2.53
C TYR A 48 1.61 -12.10 -1.44
N GLY A 49 2.70 -11.32 -1.41
CA GLY A 49 2.95 -10.34 -0.34
C GLY A 49 1.85 -9.29 -0.23
N LEU A 50 1.37 -8.76 -1.36
CA LEU A 50 0.25 -7.81 -1.36
C LEU A 50 -1.05 -8.46 -0.87
N THR A 51 -1.38 -9.65 -1.38
CA THR A 51 -2.60 -10.38 -0.98
C THR A 51 -2.61 -10.70 0.50
N ILE A 52 -1.50 -11.22 1.04
CA ILE A 52 -1.34 -11.51 2.47
C ILE A 52 -1.46 -10.22 3.28
N GLY A 53 -0.81 -9.14 2.83
CA GLY A 53 -0.89 -7.83 3.49
C GLY A 53 -2.32 -7.28 3.57
N ILE A 54 -3.10 -7.37 2.48
CA ILE A 54 -4.50 -6.94 2.44
C ILE A 54 -5.37 -7.81 3.36
N ILE A 55 -5.15 -9.13 3.40
CA ILE A 55 -5.87 -10.03 4.31
C ILE A 55 -5.61 -9.62 5.76
N ILE A 56 -4.34 -9.44 6.15
CA ILE A 56 -3.96 -9.03 7.50
C ILE A 56 -4.57 -7.65 7.85
N LEU A 57 -4.51 -6.69 6.93
CA LEU A 57 -5.11 -5.38 7.10
C LEU A 57 -6.63 -5.47 7.32
N THR A 58 -7.32 -6.29 6.51
CA THR A 58 -8.77 -6.49 6.61
C THR A 58 -9.16 -7.10 7.94
N ILE A 59 -8.40 -8.10 8.41
CA ILE A 59 -8.59 -8.69 9.76
C ILE A 59 -8.43 -7.61 10.83
N GLY A 60 -7.37 -6.80 10.77
CA GLY A 60 -7.13 -5.71 11.72
C GLY A 60 -8.29 -4.70 11.77
N VAL A 61 -8.80 -4.28 10.61
CA VAL A 61 -9.94 -3.35 10.51
C VAL A 61 -11.25 -3.97 11.00
N MET A 62 -11.47 -5.27 10.80
CA MET A 62 -12.67 -5.99 11.26
C MET A 62 -12.59 -6.43 12.73
N THR A 63 -11.42 -6.37 13.36
CA THR A 63 -11.22 -6.80 14.76
C THR A 63 -12.12 -6.06 15.77
N PRO A 64 -12.34 -4.73 15.69
CA PRO A 64 -13.27 -4.04 16.58
C PRO A 64 -14.72 -4.55 16.48
N LEU A 65 -15.14 -4.97 15.28
CA LEU A 65 -16.45 -5.58 15.07
C LEU A 65 -16.52 -6.97 15.69
N ALA A 66 -15.52 -7.81 15.42
CA ALA A 66 -15.44 -9.18 15.96
C ALA A 66 -15.29 -9.22 17.49
N SER A 67 -14.64 -8.20 18.08
CA SER A 67 -14.49 -8.07 19.54
C SER A 67 -15.70 -7.44 20.25
N GLY A 68 -16.78 -7.14 19.51
CA GLY A 68 -18.01 -6.56 20.08
C GLY A 68 -17.89 -5.10 20.50
N LYS A 69 -16.79 -4.40 20.16
CA LYS A 69 -16.61 -2.96 20.45
C LYS A 69 -17.54 -2.08 19.62
N ILE A 70 -18.04 -2.60 18.50
CA ILE A 70 -19.01 -1.92 17.64
C ILE A 70 -20.35 -2.66 17.77
N SER A 71 -21.32 -2.02 18.39
CA SER A 71 -22.68 -2.56 18.55
C SER A 71 -23.48 -2.44 17.25
N MET A 72 -24.43 -3.36 17.03
CA MET A 72 -25.25 -3.39 15.82
C MET A 72 -26.13 -2.14 15.66
N GLU A 73 -26.54 -1.53 16.77
CA GLU A 73 -27.25 -0.24 16.79
C GLU A 73 -26.38 0.91 16.25
N THR A 74 -25.07 0.91 16.53
CA THR A 74 -24.14 1.93 16.02
C THR A 74 -23.97 1.82 14.50
N ILE A 75 -23.99 0.59 13.97
CA ILE A 75 -23.93 0.34 12.53
C ILE A 75 -25.21 0.83 11.85
N LEU A 76 -26.38 0.48 12.39
CA LEU A 76 -27.67 0.94 11.86
C LEU A 76 -27.83 2.46 11.94
N ALA A 77 -27.41 3.09 13.04
CA ALA A 77 -27.38 4.55 13.17
C ALA A 77 -26.41 5.22 12.16
N SER A 78 -25.36 4.51 11.77
CA SER A 78 -24.42 4.98 10.74
C SER A 78 -25.06 5.02 9.35
N PHE A 79 -26.09 4.23 9.04
CA PHE A 79 -26.78 4.35 7.74
C PHE A 79 -27.70 5.57 7.64
N VAL A 80 -28.05 6.20 8.77
CA VAL A 80 -28.94 7.38 8.81
C VAL A 80 -28.13 8.69 8.85
N SER A 81 -26.87 8.63 9.27
CA SER A 81 -25.99 9.80 9.35
C SER A 81 -25.44 10.20 7.98
N TRP A 82 -25.64 11.45 7.59
CA TRP A 82 -25.08 12.04 6.36
C TRP A 82 -23.56 11.84 6.24
N LYS A 83 -22.83 11.95 7.36
CA LYS A 83 -21.36 11.76 7.38
C LYS A 83 -20.96 10.34 6.99
N SER A 84 -21.74 9.35 7.41
CA SER A 84 -21.45 7.94 7.15
C SER A 84 -21.89 7.53 5.74
N LEU A 85 -23.00 8.08 5.21
CA LEU A 85 -23.35 7.95 3.79
C LEU A 85 -22.22 8.45 2.87
N VAL A 86 -21.64 9.61 3.19
CA VAL A 86 -20.46 10.13 2.45
C VAL A 86 -19.27 9.19 2.61
N ALA A 87 -19.01 8.67 3.80
CA ALA A 87 -17.91 7.72 4.04
C ALA A 87 -18.08 6.41 3.22
N ILE A 88 -19.31 5.88 3.13
CA ILE A 88 -19.64 4.72 2.28
C ILE A 88 -19.38 5.05 0.81
N GLY A 89 -19.81 6.22 0.34
CA GLY A 89 -19.58 6.68 -1.04
C GLY A 89 -18.09 6.78 -1.38
N ILE A 90 -17.28 7.37 -0.48
CA ILE A 90 -15.82 7.43 -0.64
C ILE A 90 -15.22 6.01 -0.62
N GLY A 91 -15.68 5.13 0.27
CA GLY A 91 -15.22 3.74 0.33
C GLY A 91 -15.45 2.98 -0.98
N LEU A 92 -16.65 3.11 -1.57
CA LEU A 92 -16.98 2.55 -2.88
C LEU A 92 -16.09 3.13 -3.99
N PHE A 93 -15.86 4.45 -3.97
CA PHE A 93 -14.99 5.10 -4.95
C PHE A 93 -13.54 4.61 -4.85
N VAL A 94 -12.98 4.51 -3.64
CA VAL A 94 -11.62 4.00 -3.43
C VAL A 94 -11.48 2.53 -3.83
N ALA A 95 -12.50 1.71 -3.57
CA ALA A 95 -12.51 0.31 -4.02
C ALA A 95 -12.49 0.21 -5.56
N TYR A 96 -13.26 1.07 -6.24
CA TYR A 96 -13.23 1.18 -7.71
C TYR A 96 -11.85 1.60 -8.23
N LEU A 97 -11.21 2.59 -7.59
CA LEU A 97 -9.85 2.99 -7.93
C LEU A 97 -8.84 1.86 -7.73
N GLY A 98 -8.96 1.08 -6.65
CA GLY A 98 -8.12 -0.09 -6.43
C GLY A 98 -8.22 -1.10 -7.59
N GLY A 99 -9.43 -1.39 -8.05
CA GLY A 99 -9.65 -2.25 -9.21
C GLY A 99 -9.03 -1.72 -10.51
N ARG A 100 -8.99 -0.40 -10.73
CA ARG A 100 -8.28 0.19 -11.88
C ARG A 100 -6.76 0.19 -11.69
N GLY A 101 -6.31 0.40 -10.45
CA GLY A 101 -4.90 0.41 -10.09
C GLY A 101 -4.23 -0.93 -10.36
N THR A 102 -4.87 -2.06 -10.06
CA THR A 102 -4.32 -3.40 -10.36
C THR A 102 -4.07 -3.61 -11.86
N ILE A 103 -4.98 -3.12 -12.71
CA ILE A 103 -4.87 -3.20 -14.17
C ILE A 103 -3.67 -2.37 -14.66
N LEU A 104 -3.54 -1.13 -14.20
CA LEU A 104 -2.39 -0.28 -14.52
C LEU A 104 -1.08 -0.93 -14.06
N MET A 105 -1.09 -1.57 -12.89
CA MET A 105 0.09 -2.24 -12.36
C MET A 105 0.58 -3.41 -13.20
N THR A 106 -0.36 -4.12 -13.82
CA THR A 106 -0.07 -5.25 -14.70
C THR A 106 0.42 -4.79 -16.06
N ASN A 107 -0.17 -3.72 -16.60
CA ASN A 107 0.10 -3.24 -17.96
C ASN A 107 1.33 -2.34 -18.07
N GLN A 108 1.62 -1.52 -17.04
CA GLN A 108 2.64 -0.48 -17.10
C GLN A 108 3.53 -0.45 -15.84
N PRO A 109 4.33 -1.50 -15.58
CA PRO A 109 5.16 -1.61 -14.36
C PRO A 109 6.17 -0.47 -14.20
N THR A 110 6.63 0.15 -15.30
CA THR A 110 7.54 1.30 -15.25
C THR A 110 6.90 2.51 -14.56
N ILE A 111 5.62 2.78 -14.82
CA ILE A 111 4.89 3.89 -14.19
C ILE A 111 4.70 3.62 -12.70
N VAL A 112 4.40 2.36 -12.35
CA VAL A 112 4.25 1.92 -10.96
C VAL A 112 5.54 2.09 -10.18
N ALA A 113 6.69 1.75 -10.78
CA ALA A 113 7.99 1.95 -10.16
C ALA A 113 8.23 3.43 -9.83
N GLY A 114 7.91 4.34 -10.76
CA GLY A 114 7.96 5.79 -10.51
C GLY A 114 7.03 6.22 -9.37
N LEU A 115 5.84 5.64 -9.29
CA LEU A 115 4.85 5.89 -8.24
C LEU A 115 5.30 5.40 -6.87
N LEU A 116 5.95 4.23 -6.81
CA LEU A 116 6.58 3.70 -5.61
C LEU A 116 7.69 4.62 -5.12
N ILE A 117 8.52 5.14 -6.03
CA ILE A 117 9.57 6.09 -5.68
C ILE A 117 8.96 7.37 -5.10
N GLY A 118 7.98 7.96 -5.80
CA GLY A 118 7.30 9.18 -5.34
C GLY A 118 6.62 9.02 -3.99
N THR A 119 5.92 7.90 -3.76
CA THR A 119 5.25 7.61 -2.48
C THR A 119 6.25 7.37 -1.34
N LEU A 120 7.37 6.69 -1.59
CA LEU A 120 8.41 6.47 -0.59
C LEU A 120 9.12 7.77 -0.21
N ILE A 121 9.41 8.63 -1.17
CA ILE A 121 9.93 9.99 -0.91
C ILE A 121 8.91 10.77 -0.08
N GLY A 122 7.64 10.80 -0.51
CA GLY A 122 6.58 11.50 0.22
C GLY A 122 6.46 11.01 1.67
N VAL A 123 6.47 9.69 1.88
CA VAL A 123 6.44 9.10 3.22
C VAL A 123 7.65 9.51 4.06
N ALA A 124 8.85 9.52 3.48
CA ALA A 124 10.08 9.90 4.17
C ALA A 124 10.06 11.37 4.61
N PHE A 125 9.57 12.28 3.76
CA PHE A 125 9.56 13.73 4.09
C PHE A 125 8.35 14.16 4.92
N PHE A 126 7.17 13.61 4.64
CA PHE A 126 5.91 14.02 5.29
C PHE A 126 5.50 13.16 6.49
N LYS A 127 6.36 12.20 6.91
CA LYS A 127 6.06 11.21 7.97
C LYS A 127 4.75 10.43 7.73
N GLY A 128 4.40 10.23 6.46
CA GLY A 128 3.20 9.50 6.06
C GLY A 128 3.32 7.99 6.32
N VAL A 129 2.27 7.23 6.02
CA VAL A 129 2.31 5.76 6.03
C VAL A 129 2.32 5.28 4.58
N PRO A 130 3.17 4.32 4.19
CA PRO A 130 3.14 3.76 2.85
C PRO A 130 1.84 2.96 2.65
N VAL A 131 0.91 3.51 1.87
CA VAL A 131 -0.42 2.90 1.60
C VAL A 131 -0.39 1.91 0.41
N GLY A 132 0.80 1.64 -0.12
CA GLY A 132 1.00 0.79 -1.29
C GLY A 132 0.70 1.50 -2.62
N PRO A 133 1.18 0.94 -3.74
CA PRO A 133 1.02 1.54 -5.07
C PRO A 133 -0.41 1.49 -5.59
N LEU A 134 -1.29 0.68 -5.00
CA LEU A 134 -2.60 0.35 -5.56
C LEU A 134 -3.54 1.58 -5.65
N ILE A 135 -3.68 2.33 -4.57
CA ILE A 135 -4.55 3.51 -4.53
C ILE A 135 -3.98 4.62 -5.42
N ALA A 136 -2.67 4.83 -5.34
CA ALA A 136 -1.97 5.81 -6.17
C ALA A 136 -2.12 5.45 -7.66
N ALA A 137 -1.99 4.18 -8.03
CA ALA A 137 -2.16 3.71 -9.41
C ALA A 137 -3.62 3.88 -9.86
N GLY A 138 -4.58 3.65 -8.96
CA GLY A 138 -5.99 3.94 -9.20
C GLY A 138 -6.24 5.42 -9.53
N LEU A 139 -5.69 6.33 -8.72
CA LEU A 139 -5.77 7.78 -8.96
C LEU A 139 -5.08 8.17 -10.28
N LEU A 140 -3.88 7.65 -10.52
CA LEU A 140 -3.13 7.92 -11.74
C LEU A 140 -3.88 7.41 -12.99
N SER A 141 -4.55 6.26 -12.89
CA SER A 141 -5.34 5.71 -13.98
C SER A 141 -6.54 6.58 -14.39
N LEU A 142 -7.01 7.45 -13.48
CA LEU A 142 -8.02 8.47 -13.83
C LEU A 142 -7.42 9.62 -14.63
N LEU A 143 -6.17 10.00 -14.33
CA LEU A 143 -5.49 11.12 -14.96
C LEU A 143 -4.92 10.76 -16.34
N ILE A 144 -4.34 9.58 -16.48
CA ILE A 144 -3.69 9.13 -17.72
C ILE A 144 -4.72 8.52 -18.71
N GLY A 145 -5.92 8.20 -18.23
CA GLY A 145 -6.95 7.56 -19.05
C GLY A 145 -6.66 6.08 -19.33
N LYS A 146 -7.64 5.39 -19.92
CA LYS A 146 -7.57 3.94 -20.20
C LYS A 146 -6.70 3.72 -21.46
N SER A 147 -5.40 3.53 -21.27
CA SER A 147 -4.51 2.94 -22.30
C SER A 147 -3.84 1.69 -21.75
#